data_AF-A0A963II34-F1
#
_entry.id   AF-A0A963II34-F1
#
_cell.length_a   1.000
_cell.length_b   1.000
_cell.length_c   1.000
_cell.angle_alpha   90.00
_cell.angle_beta   90.00
_cell.angle_gamma   90.00
#
_symmetry.space_group_name_H-M   'P 1'
#
loop_
_entity.id
_entity.type
_entity.pdbx_description
1 polymer ?
#
loop_
_entity_poly.entity_id
_entity_poly.type
_entity_poly.pdbx_seq_one_letter_code
_entity_poly.pdbx_strand_id
1 'polypeptide(L)'
;MQRTDFVDLRFMHRPLLVVTTAALLSSSAHAITIEFDYTYGGGFFTDTHRAILGNIATEFGSRITDSLAALNSSGANDFRPSVSLASNGSVEFGTTQSLDADTLRIFVGAVAQSGNTLAIGGAGGYAPVPTAFSELIAKRGQPETQIENFSTWGGNILFNSDTPWYVDTDVSTVESFSGLFDFYSVALHEVGHVLGIGTSAAWNHDVSGSVFTGAAAKALNNGNDVPLAGSGPDSGHLAKSVQSTFMGGLQEAALTPSISAGTRKYFTDMDWALLQDVGWQVAAVPEAETWVMMLAGLGLLGWHTRR
;
A
#
# COMPACT_ATOMS: atom_id res chain seq x y z
N MET A 1 -10.85 -52.20 -59.43
CA MET A 1 -9.58 -51.75 -60.03
C MET A 1 -9.77 -50.28 -60.40
N GLN A 2 -9.07 -49.41 -59.66
CA GLN A 2 -8.86 -47.95 -59.78
C GLN A 2 -10.05 -46.96 -59.95
N ARG A 3 -10.15 -46.06 -58.95
CA ARG A 3 -10.91 -44.80 -58.95
C ARG A 3 -10.00 -43.64 -59.38
N THR A 4 -10.54 -42.83 -60.29
CA THR A 4 -10.48 -41.36 -60.45
C THR A 4 -9.43 -40.54 -59.68
N ASP A 5 -8.75 -39.64 -60.41
CA ASP A 5 -8.21 -38.39 -59.87
C ASP A 5 -8.58 -37.21 -60.77
N PHE A 6 -9.09 -36.15 -60.13
CA PHE A 6 -9.40 -34.83 -60.68
C PHE A 6 -8.46 -33.80 -60.03
N VAL A 7 -8.01 -32.87 -60.89
CA VAL A 7 -7.24 -31.61 -60.73
C VAL A 7 -7.31 -30.88 -59.37
N ASP A 8 -6.18 -30.33 -58.88
CA ASP A 8 -6.17 -29.01 -58.22
C ASP A 8 -4.80 -28.28 -58.31
N LEU A 9 -4.85 -26.97 -58.60
CA LEU A 9 -3.76 -25.99 -58.72
C LEU A 9 -3.39 -25.45 -57.33
N ARG A 10 -2.11 -25.43 -56.90
CA ARG A 10 -1.70 -24.54 -55.78
C ARG A 10 -0.34 -23.87 -55.94
N PHE A 11 -0.44 -22.54 -55.90
CA PHE A 11 0.55 -21.49 -55.71
C PHE A 11 1.61 -21.78 -54.64
N MET A 12 2.89 -21.60 -54.97
CA MET A 12 3.97 -21.47 -53.98
C MET A 12 3.91 -20.08 -53.31
N HIS A 13 3.43 -20.03 -52.07
CA HIS A 13 3.60 -18.88 -51.18
C HIS A 13 4.84 -19.09 -50.32
N ARG A 14 5.83 -18.19 -50.43
CA ARG A 14 6.92 -18.07 -49.44
C ARG A 14 6.35 -17.32 -48.23
N PRO A 15 6.43 -17.84 -46.99
CA PRO A 15 6.00 -17.06 -45.84
C PRO A 15 7.04 -15.98 -45.56
N LEU A 16 6.62 -14.72 -45.62
CA LEU A 16 7.36 -13.59 -45.09
C LEU A 16 7.21 -13.63 -43.56
N LEU A 17 8.30 -13.94 -42.86
CA LEU A 17 8.36 -13.85 -41.40
C LEU A 17 8.36 -12.37 -41.02
N VAL A 18 7.21 -11.83 -40.62
CA VAL A 18 7.11 -10.51 -40.00
C VAL A 18 7.58 -10.66 -38.55
N VAL A 19 8.80 -10.25 -38.27
CA VAL A 19 9.30 -10.10 -36.89
C VAL A 19 8.77 -8.77 -36.37
N THR A 20 7.69 -8.82 -35.61
CA THR A 20 7.21 -7.66 -34.85
C THR A 20 8.13 -7.49 -33.64
N THR A 21 9.08 -6.57 -33.69
CA THR A 21 9.79 -6.09 -32.50
C THR A 21 8.80 -5.35 -31.62
N ALA A 22 8.31 -6.01 -30.57
CA ALA A 22 7.63 -5.32 -29.47
C ALA A 22 8.68 -4.44 -28.78
N ALA A 23 8.62 -3.14 -29.00
CA ALA A 23 9.37 -2.19 -28.19
C ALA A 23 8.80 -2.26 -26.78
N LEU A 24 9.55 -2.86 -25.86
CA LEU A 24 9.34 -2.69 -24.43
C LEU A 24 9.61 -1.22 -24.12
N LEU A 25 8.55 -0.41 -24.14
CA LEU A 25 8.58 0.88 -23.49
C LEU A 25 8.75 0.58 -22.00
N SER A 26 9.98 0.73 -21.50
CA SER A 26 10.19 0.89 -20.06
C SER A 26 9.49 2.19 -19.67
N SER A 27 8.22 2.11 -19.30
CA SER A 27 7.63 3.11 -18.42
C SER A 27 8.48 3.08 -17.16
N SER A 28 9.25 4.13 -16.88
CA SER A 28 9.75 4.37 -15.54
C SER A 28 8.50 4.35 -14.66
N ALA A 29 8.33 3.31 -13.83
CA ALA A 29 7.27 3.29 -12.85
C ALA A 29 7.54 4.49 -11.93
N HIS A 30 6.72 5.54 -12.02
CA HIS A 30 6.68 6.56 -10.98
C HIS A 30 6.14 5.84 -9.75
N ALA A 31 6.95 5.84 -8.69
CA ALA A 31 6.71 5.19 -7.43
C ALA A 31 6.76 6.29 -6.37
N ILE A 32 5.84 6.26 -5.41
CA ILE A 32 5.93 7.20 -4.29
C ILE A 32 7.06 6.78 -3.34
N THR A 33 7.63 7.76 -2.65
CA THR A 33 8.60 7.56 -1.57
C THR A 33 7.87 7.72 -0.23
N ILE A 34 7.95 6.71 0.63
CA ILE A 34 7.51 6.82 2.03
C ILE A 34 8.72 7.05 2.92
N GLU A 35 8.76 8.21 3.57
CA GLU A 35 9.79 8.57 4.53
C GLU A 35 9.27 8.45 5.95
N PHE A 36 9.85 7.53 6.73
CA PHE A 36 9.59 7.46 8.16
C PHE A 36 10.46 8.48 8.91
N ASP A 37 9.82 9.37 9.66
CA ASP A 37 10.47 10.36 10.52
C ASP A 37 10.42 9.89 11.98
N TYR A 38 11.60 9.79 12.60
CA TYR A 38 11.78 9.20 13.92
C TYR A 38 12.01 10.24 15.02
N THR A 39 11.77 11.52 14.73
CA THR A 39 12.03 12.64 15.65
C THR A 39 11.35 12.43 17.01
N TYR A 40 10.18 11.78 17.02
CA TYR A 40 9.37 11.53 18.21
C TYR A 40 9.54 10.12 18.79
N GLY A 41 10.46 9.33 18.23
CA GLY A 41 10.59 7.92 18.57
C GLY A 41 11.45 7.61 19.79
N GLY A 42 12.16 8.61 20.33
CA GLY A 42 13.08 8.43 21.44
C GLY A 42 14.07 7.28 21.21
N GLY A 43 14.24 6.42 22.20
CA GLY A 43 15.11 5.23 22.11
C GLY A 43 14.42 3.94 21.64
N PHE A 44 13.14 3.98 21.27
CA PHE A 44 12.37 2.79 20.92
C PHE A 44 12.82 2.17 19.58
N PHE A 45 13.01 3.00 18.56
CA PHE A 45 13.32 2.55 17.20
C PHE A 45 14.81 2.26 17.01
N THR A 46 15.20 1.02 17.27
CA THR A 46 16.53 0.47 16.92
C THR A 46 16.72 0.36 15.40
N ASP A 47 17.94 0.04 14.95
CA ASP A 47 18.25 -0.17 13.54
C ASP A 47 17.37 -1.25 12.90
N THR A 48 17.05 -2.31 13.63
CA THR A 48 16.15 -3.37 13.14
C THR A 48 14.72 -2.87 12.90
N HIS A 49 14.18 -2.04 13.80
CA HIS A 49 12.86 -1.43 13.58
C HIS A 49 12.86 -0.55 12.33
N ARG A 50 13.93 0.23 12.16
CA ARG A 50 14.09 1.13 11.00
C ARG A 50 14.21 0.34 9.70
N ALA A 51 14.91 -0.80 9.72
CA ALA A 51 15.00 -1.71 8.57
C ALA A 51 13.63 -2.30 8.21
N ILE A 52 12.84 -2.75 9.20
CA ILE A 52 11.47 -3.23 8.97
C ILE A 52 10.60 -2.14 8.33
N LEU A 53 10.61 -0.92 8.89
CA LEU A 53 9.85 0.21 8.33
C LEU A 53 10.35 0.58 6.93
N GLY A 54 11.67 0.50 6.67
CA GLY A 54 12.23 0.69 5.32
C GLY A 54 11.75 -0.35 4.30
N ASN A 55 11.59 -1.61 4.72
CA ASN A 55 11.02 -2.65 3.86
C ASN A 55 9.55 -2.37 3.55
N ILE A 56 8.76 -1.95 4.54
CA ILE A 56 7.36 -1.53 4.33
C ILE A 56 7.29 -0.31 3.40
N ALA A 57 8.13 0.70 3.61
CA ALA A 57 8.21 1.86 2.71
C ALA A 57 8.50 1.45 1.27
N THR A 58 9.40 0.49 1.07
CA THR A 58 9.72 -0.06 -0.26
C THR A 58 8.54 -0.82 -0.86
N GLU A 59 7.86 -1.64 -0.06
CA GLU A 59 6.69 -2.42 -0.49
C GLU A 59 5.58 -1.51 -1.05
N PHE A 60 5.13 -0.52 -0.26
CA PHE A 60 4.11 0.43 -0.69
C PHE A 60 4.59 1.38 -1.78
N GLY A 61 5.80 1.92 -1.64
CA GLY A 61 6.38 2.84 -2.62
C GLY A 61 6.51 2.22 -4.00
N SER A 62 6.87 0.94 -4.08
CA SER A 62 7.00 0.22 -5.36
C SER A 62 5.66 -0.05 -6.07
N ARG A 63 4.53 0.05 -5.37
CA ARG A 63 3.21 -0.32 -5.88
C ARG A 63 2.28 0.85 -6.09
N ILE A 64 2.39 1.92 -5.30
CA ILE A 64 1.55 3.11 -5.48
C ILE A 64 2.18 4.01 -6.54
N THR A 65 1.45 4.22 -7.64
CA THR A 65 1.94 4.90 -8.84
C THR A 65 1.41 6.32 -9.04
N ASP A 66 0.69 6.84 -8.05
CA ASP A 66 0.25 8.23 -8.03
C ASP A 66 1.44 9.20 -8.16
N SER A 67 1.19 10.33 -8.82
CA SER A 67 2.13 11.46 -8.79
C SER A 67 1.63 12.54 -7.84
N LEU A 68 2.43 12.87 -6.83
CA LEU A 68 2.10 13.82 -5.78
C LEU A 68 2.87 15.12 -5.99
N ALA A 69 2.18 16.24 -6.00
CA ALA A 69 2.81 17.56 -6.05
C ALA A 69 3.70 17.79 -4.82
N ALA A 70 4.82 18.50 -5.00
CA ALA A 70 5.68 18.94 -3.91
C ALA A 70 4.98 19.99 -3.01
N LEU A 71 5.36 20.02 -1.74
CA LEU A 71 4.96 21.06 -0.79
C LEU A 71 6.15 21.99 -0.54
N ASN A 72 6.09 23.19 -1.10
CA ASN A 72 7.13 24.20 -0.93
C ASN A 72 6.72 25.23 0.11
N SER A 73 7.26 25.12 1.31
CA SER A 73 7.00 26.10 2.37
C SER A 73 7.79 27.38 2.16
N SER A 74 7.09 28.51 2.09
CA SER A 74 7.68 29.86 2.05
C SER A 74 6.63 30.92 2.43
N GLY A 75 7.04 31.91 3.22
CA GLY A 75 6.15 33.01 3.63
C GLY A 75 4.90 32.50 4.35
N ALA A 76 3.71 32.82 3.82
CA ALA A 76 2.43 32.39 4.39
C ALA A 76 2.10 30.91 4.11
N ASN A 77 2.76 30.29 3.13
CA ASN A 77 2.67 28.85 2.89
C ASN A 77 3.64 28.17 3.84
N ASP A 78 3.22 27.97 5.09
CA ASP A 78 4.05 27.44 6.17
C ASP A 78 3.53 26.07 6.60
N PHE A 79 3.92 25.01 5.86
CA PHE A 79 3.49 23.66 6.18
C PHE A 79 4.18 23.20 7.47
N ARG A 80 3.36 23.03 8.51
CA ARG A 80 3.74 22.47 9.81
C ARG A 80 2.86 21.25 10.07
N PRO A 81 3.41 20.02 10.04
CA PRO A 81 2.64 18.82 10.27
C PRO A 81 2.09 18.80 11.69
N SER A 82 0.90 18.23 11.84
CA SER A 82 0.19 18.10 13.11
C SER A 82 -0.05 16.62 13.36
N VAL A 83 0.61 16.06 14.37
CA VAL A 83 0.63 14.61 14.62
C VAL A 83 0.23 14.28 16.05
N SER A 84 -0.39 13.12 16.27
CA SER A 84 -0.80 12.66 17.59
C SER A 84 0.11 11.52 18.04
N LEU A 85 1.21 11.88 18.73
CA LEU A 85 2.25 10.94 19.16
C LEU A 85 2.42 10.88 20.69
N ALA A 86 1.41 11.36 21.43
CA ALA A 86 1.38 11.36 22.88
C ALA A 86 0.28 10.44 23.43
N SER A 87 0.51 9.85 24.61
CA SER A 87 -0.43 8.90 25.24
C SER A 87 -1.76 9.52 25.68
N ASN A 88 -1.80 10.83 25.86
CA ASN A 88 -3.02 11.59 26.17
C ASN A 88 -3.77 12.05 24.89
N GLY A 89 -3.30 11.66 23.71
CA GLY A 89 -3.84 12.10 22.43
C GLY A 89 -3.57 13.57 22.10
N SER A 90 -2.65 14.23 22.81
CA SER A 90 -2.30 15.61 22.48
C SER A 90 -1.62 15.67 21.13
N VAL A 91 -2.02 16.65 20.35
CA VAL A 91 -1.48 16.91 19.02
C VAL A 91 -0.27 17.82 19.14
N GLU A 92 0.83 17.44 18.50
CA GLU A 92 2.04 18.23 18.39
C GLU A 92 2.15 18.82 16.99
N PHE A 93 2.43 20.13 16.94
CA PHE A 93 2.79 20.79 15.69
C PHE A 93 4.31 20.74 15.51
N GLY A 94 4.74 20.20 14.38
CA GLY A 94 6.14 20.23 13.96
C GLY A 94 6.61 21.63 13.60
N THR A 95 7.90 21.74 13.32
CA THR A 95 8.49 22.94 12.70
C THR A 95 8.09 23.03 11.23
N THR A 96 8.33 24.19 10.60
CA THR A 96 8.13 24.37 9.15
C THR A 96 8.90 23.33 8.36
N GLN A 97 8.24 22.69 7.39
CA GLN A 97 8.86 21.71 6.49
C GLN A 97 8.42 21.95 5.04
N SER A 98 9.27 21.54 4.09
CA SER A 98 8.88 21.29 2.71
C SER A 98 8.92 19.78 2.47
N LEU A 99 8.10 19.28 1.55
CA LEU A 99 8.13 17.89 1.10
C LEU A 99 8.35 17.85 -0.41
N ASP A 100 9.21 16.95 -0.85
CA ASP A 100 9.46 16.74 -2.27
C ASP A 100 8.20 16.16 -2.96
N ALA A 101 8.19 16.23 -4.29
CA ALA A 101 7.19 15.54 -5.08
C ALA A 101 7.22 14.03 -4.81
N ASP A 102 6.10 13.36 -5.03
CA ASP A 102 5.95 11.91 -4.87
C ASP A 102 6.34 11.38 -3.47
N THR A 103 6.40 12.26 -2.45
CA THR A 103 6.87 11.89 -1.10
C THR A 103 5.76 12.01 -0.05
N LEU A 104 5.56 10.93 0.70
CA LEU A 104 4.75 10.88 1.92
C LEU A 104 5.68 10.80 3.14
N ARG A 105 5.41 11.61 4.18
CA ARG A 105 6.18 11.55 5.43
C ARG A 105 5.33 11.01 6.57
N ILE A 106 5.79 9.94 7.20
CA ILE A 106 5.11 9.30 8.33
C ILE A 106 5.95 9.47 9.60
N PHE A 107 5.45 10.27 10.54
CA PHE A 107 6.09 10.43 11.85
C PHE A 107 5.78 9.24 12.75
N VAL A 108 6.82 8.62 13.29
CA VAL A 108 6.67 7.47 14.18
C VAL A 108 7.06 7.82 15.61
N GLY A 109 6.23 7.40 16.55
CA GLY A 109 6.44 7.55 17.97
C GLY A 109 6.14 6.26 18.71
N ALA A 110 6.61 6.16 19.95
CA ALA A 110 6.27 5.05 20.82
C ALA A 110 6.06 5.55 22.25
N VAL A 111 4.93 5.18 22.84
CA VAL A 111 4.57 5.54 24.22
C VAL A 111 3.79 4.39 24.84
N ALA A 112 3.85 4.27 26.16
CA ALA A 112 3.05 3.30 26.89
C ALA A 112 1.56 3.62 26.69
N GLN A 113 0.78 2.64 26.26
CA GLN A 113 -0.67 2.77 26.08
C GLN A 113 -1.40 1.73 26.94
N SER A 114 -2.48 2.15 27.58
CA SER A 114 -3.35 1.24 28.34
C SER A 114 -4.27 0.44 27.39
N GLY A 115 -4.63 -0.77 27.79
CA GLY A 115 -5.56 -1.62 27.03
C GLY A 115 -4.82 -2.52 26.05
N ASN A 116 -5.52 -2.94 24.98
CA ASN A 116 -5.04 -3.93 24.01
C ASN A 116 -4.60 -3.28 22.68
N THR A 117 -4.53 -1.95 22.60
CA THR A 117 -4.09 -1.25 21.40
C THR A 117 -2.59 -1.45 21.22
N LEU A 118 -2.19 -2.01 20.08
CA LEU A 118 -0.80 -2.27 19.74
C LEU A 118 -0.16 -1.05 19.07
N ALA A 119 -0.89 -0.39 18.18
CA ALA A 119 -0.50 0.87 17.57
C ALA A 119 -1.74 1.65 17.12
N ILE A 120 -1.54 2.92 16.75
CA ILE A 120 -2.56 3.79 16.16
C ILE A 120 -1.91 4.58 15.02
N GLY A 121 -2.37 4.36 13.80
CA GLY A 121 -1.96 5.03 12.59
C GLY A 121 -3.08 5.86 11.97
N GLY A 122 -2.72 6.89 11.22
CA GLY A 122 -3.68 7.70 10.50
C GLY A 122 -3.04 8.87 9.75
N ALA A 123 -3.81 9.42 8.81
CA ALA A 123 -3.42 10.62 8.10
C ALA A 123 -3.24 11.81 9.06
N GLY A 124 -2.19 12.60 8.84
CA GLY A 124 -1.85 13.69 9.75
C GLY A 124 -2.58 14.99 9.41
N GLY A 125 -2.76 15.84 10.43
CA GLY A 125 -3.24 17.21 10.25
C GLY A 125 -2.13 18.19 9.90
N TYR A 126 -2.45 19.46 9.82
CA TYR A 126 -1.46 20.52 9.63
C TYR A 126 -1.94 21.83 10.25
N ALA A 127 -1.01 22.73 10.58
CA ALA A 127 -1.35 24.05 11.09
C ALA A 127 -2.17 24.86 10.07
N PRO A 128 -3.03 25.80 10.51
CA PRO A 128 -3.79 26.64 9.59
C PRO A 128 -2.90 27.40 8.60
N VAL A 129 -3.25 27.33 7.31
CA VAL A 129 -2.55 27.97 6.18
C VAL A 129 -3.58 28.55 5.20
N PRO A 130 -3.18 29.40 4.22
CA PRO A 130 -4.10 29.90 3.20
C PRO A 130 -4.79 28.76 2.43
N THR A 131 -6.05 28.99 2.01
CA THR A 131 -6.92 27.97 1.40
C THR A 131 -6.27 27.19 0.26
N ALA A 132 -5.65 27.88 -0.70
CA ALA A 132 -5.00 27.22 -1.84
C ALA A 132 -3.85 26.28 -1.42
N PHE A 133 -3.12 26.63 -0.35
CA PHE A 133 -2.05 25.78 0.16
C PHE A 133 -2.60 24.64 1.02
N SER A 134 -3.68 24.87 1.76
CA SER A 134 -4.43 23.83 2.49
C SER A 134 -4.95 22.75 1.53
N GLU A 135 -5.52 23.16 0.38
CA GLU A 135 -5.96 22.24 -0.67
C GLU A 135 -4.78 21.46 -1.27
N LEU A 136 -3.64 22.12 -1.50
CA LEU A 136 -2.43 21.45 -1.98
C LEU A 136 -1.88 20.43 -0.97
N ILE A 137 -1.88 20.74 0.34
CA ILE A 137 -1.43 19.81 1.39
C ILE A 137 -2.35 18.60 1.46
N ALA A 138 -3.67 18.81 1.42
CA ALA A 138 -4.66 17.74 1.54
C ALA A 138 -4.69 16.84 0.30
N LYS A 139 -4.71 17.44 -0.90
CA LYS A 139 -4.90 16.69 -2.15
C LYS A 139 -3.60 16.31 -2.84
N ARG A 140 -2.47 16.93 -2.48
CA ARG A 140 -1.17 16.76 -3.16
C ARG A 140 -1.26 16.85 -4.69
N GLY A 141 -2.13 17.73 -5.21
CA GLY A 141 -2.31 17.93 -6.65
C GLY A 141 -3.25 16.95 -7.35
N GLN A 142 -3.89 16.03 -6.63
CA GLN A 142 -4.90 15.13 -7.19
C GLN A 142 -6.17 15.91 -7.61
N PRO A 143 -6.75 15.63 -8.80
CA PRO A 143 -7.83 16.45 -9.37
C PRO A 143 -9.21 16.23 -8.75
N GLU A 144 -9.51 15.04 -8.20
CA GLU A 144 -10.82 14.70 -7.65
C GLU A 144 -11.04 15.22 -6.21
N THR A 145 -12.22 14.96 -5.65
CA THR A 145 -12.54 15.28 -4.25
C THR A 145 -11.91 14.26 -3.30
N GLN A 146 -11.68 14.63 -2.04
CA GLN A 146 -11.16 13.70 -1.02
C GLN A 146 -12.14 12.58 -0.61
N ILE A 147 -13.38 12.64 -1.12
CA ILE A 147 -14.40 11.59 -0.98
C ILE A 147 -14.26 10.58 -2.12
N GLU A 148 -13.77 10.99 -3.29
CA GLU A 148 -13.65 10.13 -4.48
C GLU A 148 -12.20 9.65 -4.71
N ASN A 149 -11.22 10.45 -4.28
CA ASN A 149 -9.80 10.18 -4.41
C ASN A 149 -9.07 10.73 -3.19
N PHE A 150 -8.91 9.87 -2.18
CA PHE A 150 -8.16 10.22 -0.98
C PHE A 150 -6.70 10.48 -1.33
N SER A 151 -6.13 11.50 -0.70
CA SER A 151 -4.68 11.73 -0.73
C SER A 151 -4.26 12.27 0.63
N THR A 152 -2.96 12.30 0.87
CA THR A 152 -2.41 12.88 2.08
C THR A 152 -0.99 13.35 1.84
N TRP A 153 -0.50 14.28 2.67
CA TRP A 153 0.92 14.58 2.76
C TRP A 153 1.70 13.49 3.51
N GLY A 154 1.00 12.67 4.28
CA GLY A 154 1.58 11.67 5.17
C GLY A 154 0.75 11.53 6.45
N GLY A 155 1.41 11.25 7.57
CA GLY A 155 0.70 11.09 8.83
C GLY A 155 1.57 10.64 9.97
N ASN A 156 0.99 9.88 10.88
CA ASN A 156 1.73 9.36 12.02
C ASN A 156 1.34 7.93 12.39
N ILE A 157 2.24 7.25 13.07
CA ILE A 157 2.00 5.96 13.72
C ILE A 157 2.55 6.01 15.14
N LEU A 158 1.68 5.75 16.12
CA LEU A 158 2.04 5.67 17.53
C LEU A 158 2.01 4.21 17.99
N PHE A 159 3.17 3.62 18.22
CA PHE A 159 3.29 2.26 18.75
C PHE A 159 3.13 2.24 20.27
N ASN A 160 2.56 1.17 20.80
CA ASN A 160 2.52 0.92 22.23
C ASN A 160 3.87 0.37 22.70
N SER A 161 4.60 1.14 23.53
CA SER A 161 5.92 0.72 24.01
C SER A 161 5.89 -0.42 25.02
N ASP A 162 4.72 -0.71 25.61
CA ASP A 162 4.54 -1.82 26.58
C ASP A 162 4.23 -3.16 25.90
N THR A 163 4.03 -3.14 24.57
CA THR A 163 3.76 -4.37 23.82
C THR A 163 5.04 -5.21 23.71
N PRO A 164 4.97 -6.53 23.96
CA PRO A 164 6.09 -7.43 23.74
C PRO A 164 6.30 -7.67 22.24
N TRP A 165 7.05 -6.77 21.59
CA TRP A 165 7.29 -6.80 20.16
C TRP A 165 8.28 -7.88 19.76
N TYR A 166 7.90 -8.64 18.72
CA TYR A 166 8.84 -9.37 17.90
C TYR A 166 9.32 -8.45 16.77
N VAL A 167 10.62 -8.25 16.74
CA VAL A 167 11.30 -7.33 15.82
C VAL A 167 12.23 -8.18 14.95
N ASP A 168 11.72 -8.52 13.79
CA ASP A 168 12.34 -9.42 12.83
C ASP A 168 13.58 -8.80 12.16
N THR A 169 14.66 -9.56 12.07
CA THR A 169 15.88 -9.15 11.36
C THR A 169 15.83 -9.43 9.86
N ASP A 170 14.93 -10.30 9.39
CA ASP A 170 14.73 -10.66 7.99
C ASP A 170 13.25 -10.95 7.67
N VAL A 171 12.53 -9.89 7.26
CA VAL A 171 11.10 -9.96 6.92
C VAL A 171 10.76 -10.85 5.70
N SER A 172 11.77 -11.32 4.96
CA SER A 172 11.57 -12.28 3.86
C SER A 172 11.35 -13.71 4.35
N THR A 173 11.65 -13.96 5.63
CA THR A 173 11.43 -15.23 6.30
C THR A 173 10.53 -15.04 7.52
N VAL A 174 10.07 -16.15 8.11
CA VAL A 174 9.27 -16.12 9.34
C VAL A 174 9.70 -17.30 10.21
N GLU A 175 10.48 -17.02 11.25
CA GLU A 175 10.69 -17.98 12.33
C GLU A 175 9.51 -17.99 13.32
N SER A 176 9.58 -18.89 14.31
CA SER A 176 8.59 -18.90 15.38
C SER A 176 8.92 -17.86 16.45
N PHE A 177 7.95 -17.00 16.79
CA PHE A 177 8.08 -15.95 17.81
C PHE A 177 6.91 -15.97 18.81
N SER A 178 6.68 -17.14 19.43
CA SER A 178 5.56 -17.34 20.35
C SER A 178 5.51 -16.32 21.50
N GLY A 179 4.31 -15.82 21.80
CA GLY A 179 4.06 -14.89 22.91
C GLY A 179 4.39 -13.42 22.61
N LEU A 180 4.94 -13.12 21.43
CA LEU A 180 5.25 -11.76 20.99
C LEU A 180 4.31 -11.30 19.86
N PHE A 181 4.06 -10.00 19.75
CA PHE A 181 3.32 -9.41 18.63
C PHE A 181 4.29 -8.96 17.53
N ASP A 182 3.97 -9.28 16.29
CA ASP A 182 4.85 -8.98 15.16
C ASP A 182 4.83 -7.49 14.78
N PHE A 183 5.97 -6.81 14.92
CA PHE A 183 6.08 -5.38 14.64
C PHE A 183 5.86 -5.06 13.16
N TYR A 184 6.35 -5.90 12.24
CA TYR A 184 6.16 -5.73 10.79
C TYR A 184 4.66 -5.71 10.43
N SER A 185 3.91 -6.71 10.88
CA SER A 185 2.47 -6.86 10.60
C SER A 185 1.67 -5.65 11.09
N VAL A 186 1.96 -5.19 12.31
CA VAL A 186 1.26 -4.03 12.88
C VAL A 186 1.67 -2.76 12.16
N ALA A 187 2.96 -2.52 11.90
CA ALA A 187 3.40 -1.32 11.19
C ALA A 187 2.78 -1.22 9.77
N LEU A 188 2.71 -2.35 9.05
CA LEU A 188 2.09 -2.44 7.73
C LEU A 188 0.58 -2.19 7.77
N HIS A 189 -0.10 -2.69 8.80
CA HIS A 189 -1.50 -2.38 9.08
C HIS A 189 -1.72 -0.87 9.27
N GLU A 190 -0.90 -0.25 10.12
CA GLU A 190 -1.02 1.19 10.40
C GLU A 190 -0.68 2.08 9.20
N VAL A 191 0.24 1.66 8.32
CA VAL A 191 0.45 2.36 7.03
C VAL A 191 -0.81 2.34 6.18
N GLY A 192 -1.57 1.23 6.18
CA GLY A 192 -2.89 1.18 5.53
C GLY A 192 -3.86 2.25 6.05
N HIS A 193 -3.87 2.47 7.37
CA HIS A 193 -4.67 3.54 7.99
C HIS A 193 -4.16 4.95 7.67
N VAL A 194 -2.84 5.16 7.60
CA VAL A 194 -2.26 6.43 7.14
C VAL A 194 -2.69 6.75 5.70
N LEU A 195 -2.79 5.71 4.86
CA LEU A 195 -3.22 5.81 3.47
C LEU A 195 -4.74 5.85 3.29
N GLY A 196 -5.52 5.98 4.37
CA GLY A 196 -6.93 6.30 4.29
C GLY A 196 -7.90 5.13 4.44
N ILE A 197 -7.39 3.89 4.56
CA ILE A 197 -8.26 2.74 4.88
C ILE A 197 -8.82 2.94 6.28
N GLY A 198 -10.13 2.92 6.44
CA GLY A 198 -10.79 3.06 7.74
C GLY A 198 -10.75 4.46 8.37
N THR A 199 -10.05 5.42 7.76
CA THR A 199 -9.80 6.75 8.35
C THR A 199 -10.22 7.90 7.44
N SER A 200 -10.46 7.65 6.14
CA SER A 200 -10.74 8.68 5.15
C SER A 200 -12.23 8.87 4.86
N ALA A 201 -12.57 10.02 4.28
CA ALA A 201 -13.92 10.24 3.75
C ALA A 201 -14.22 9.33 2.54
N ALA A 202 -13.21 8.97 1.75
CA ALA A 202 -13.35 8.01 0.65
C ALA A 202 -13.68 6.60 1.14
N TRP A 203 -13.05 6.14 2.24
CA TRP A 203 -13.48 4.91 2.90
C TRP A 203 -14.94 4.97 3.32
N ASN A 204 -15.33 6.03 4.04
CA ASN A 204 -16.68 6.19 4.56
C ASN A 204 -17.76 6.29 3.47
N HIS A 205 -17.40 6.80 2.29
CA HIS A 205 -18.29 6.84 1.13
C HIS A 205 -18.76 5.44 0.72
N ASP A 206 -17.86 4.45 0.82
CA ASP A 206 -18.11 3.07 0.45
C ASP A 206 -18.50 2.18 1.64
N VAL A 207 -18.78 2.76 2.82
CA VAL A 207 -19.33 2.02 3.95
C VAL A 207 -20.85 2.12 3.97
N SER A 208 -21.51 0.96 3.98
CA SER A 208 -22.97 0.86 4.12
C SER A 208 -23.32 -0.15 5.20
N GLY A 209 -23.80 0.32 6.35
CA GLY A 209 -24.08 -0.56 7.50
C GLY A 209 -22.81 -1.25 7.98
N SER A 210 -22.76 -2.59 7.93
CA SER A 210 -21.62 -3.41 8.37
C SER A 210 -20.81 -3.99 7.20
N VAL A 211 -20.89 -3.38 6.02
CA VAL A 211 -20.16 -3.83 4.84
C VAL A 211 -19.47 -2.66 4.13
N PHE A 212 -18.41 -3.00 3.41
CA PHE A 212 -17.69 -2.13 2.49
C PHE A 212 -18.08 -2.47 1.04
N THR A 213 -18.38 -1.46 0.25
CA THR A 213 -19.00 -1.58 -1.09
C THR A 213 -18.08 -1.14 -2.23
N GLY A 214 -16.79 -0.91 -1.96
CA GLY A 214 -15.79 -0.56 -2.96
C GLY A 214 -15.68 -1.61 -4.08
N ALA A 215 -15.56 -1.14 -5.31
CA ALA A 215 -15.65 -1.99 -6.50
C ALA A 215 -14.50 -3.00 -6.61
N ALA A 216 -13.28 -2.61 -6.29
CA ALA A 216 -12.11 -3.47 -6.35
C ALA A 216 -12.18 -4.56 -5.27
N ALA A 217 -12.50 -4.19 -4.02
CA ALA A 217 -12.65 -5.12 -2.92
C ALA A 217 -13.78 -6.13 -3.18
N LYS A 218 -14.91 -5.68 -3.73
CA LYS A 218 -16.02 -6.56 -4.14
C LYS A 218 -15.61 -7.55 -5.22
N ALA A 219 -14.79 -7.13 -6.19
CA ALA A 219 -14.31 -8.03 -7.25
C ALA A 219 -13.53 -9.22 -6.65
N LEU A 220 -12.73 -8.97 -5.62
CA LEU A 220 -12.01 -10.03 -4.89
C LEU A 220 -12.90 -10.86 -3.97
N ASN A 221 -14.07 -10.34 -3.58
CA ASN A 221 -15.05 -11.03 -2.75
C ASN A 221 -16.20 -11.65 -3.56
N ASN A 222 -15.90 -12.18 -4.75
CA ASN A 222 -16.87 -12.82 -5.66
C ASN A 222 -18.05 -11.92 -6.04
N GLY A 223 -17.82 -10.60 -6.13
CA GLY A 223 -18.83 -9.59 -6.43
C GLY A 223 -19.69 -9.16 -5.25
N ASN A 224 -19.48 -9.72 -4.05
CA ASN A 224 -20.26 -9.42 -2.85
C ASN A 224 -19.61 -8.32 -2.01
N ASP A 225 -20.42 -7.55 -1.30
CA ASP A 225 -19.93 -6.54 -0.34
C ASP A 225 -19.06 -7.19 0.75
N VAL A 226 -18.01 -6.49 1.17
CA VAL A 226 -16.99 -7.05 2.07
C VAL A 226 -17.39 -6.81 3.53
N PRO A 227 -17.47 -7.85 4.38
CA PRO A 227 -17.85 -7.69 5.78
C PRO A 227 -16.86 -6.83 6.58
N LEU A 228 -17.39 -5.93 7.40
CA LEU A 228 -16.61 -5.11 8.32
C LEU A 228 -16.72 -5.60 9.78
N ALA A 229 -15.73 -5.28 10.60
CA ALA A 229 -15.70 -5.65 12.02
C ALA A 229 -16.63 -4.80 12.91
N GLY A 230 -17.30 -3.79 12.33
CA GLY A 230 -18.23 -2.90 13.01
C GLY A 230 -19.36 -2.48 12.07
N SER A 231 -20.03 -1.39 12.42
CA SER A 231 -21.10 -0.81 11.60
C SER A 231 -21.03 0.71 11.59
N GLY A 232 -21.41 1.31 10.47
CA GLY A 232 -21.45 2.75 10.29
C GLY A 232 -20.08 3.34 9.96
N PRO A 233 -19.97 4.69 9.90
CA PRO A 233 -18.76 5.40 9.50
C PRO A 233 -17.59 5.20 10.48
N ASP A 234 -17.83 4.65 11.67
CA ASP A 234 -16.78 4.32 12.64
C ASP A 234 -16.16 2.92 12.39
N SER A 235 -16.60 2.21 11.34
CA SER A 235 -16.11 0.88 11.01
C SER A 235 -14.81 0.93 10.22
N GLY A 236 -13.70 1.12 10.94
CA GLY A 236 -12.36 1.28 10.34
C GLY A 236 -11.65 -0.01 9.89
N HIS A 237 -12.24 -1.19 10.11
CA HIS A 237 -11.57 -2.48 9.87
C HIS A 237 -12.46 -3.50 9.18
N LEU A 238 -11.84 -4.36 8.37
CA LEU A 238 -12.48 -5.56 7.83
C LEU A 238 -12.84 -6.55 8.95
N ALA A 239 -13.88 -7.36 8.75
CA ALA A 239 -14.19 -8.45 9.68
C ALA A 239 -13.07 -9.50 9.69
N LYS A 240 -12.79 -10.13 10.84
CA LYS A 240 -11.75 -11.19 10.96
C LYS A 240 -12.01 -12.41 10.06
N SER A 241 -13.21 -12.56 9.53
CA SER A 241 -13.55 -13.60 8.56
C SER A 241 -13.03 -13.32 7.15
N VAL A 242 -12.58 -12.09 6.85
CA VAL A 242 -12.10 -11.74 5.52
C VAL A 242 -10.71 -12.35 5.30
N GLN A 243 -10.64 -13.26 4.34
CA GLN A 243 -9.42 -13.92 3.91
C GLN A 243 -9.03 -13.42 2.53
N SER A 244 -7.73 -13.37 2.26
CA SER A 244 -7.20 -12.99 0.96
C SER A 244 -5.79 -13.54 0.77
N THR A 245 -5.24 -13.37 -0.43
CA THR A 245 -3.99 -13.96 -0.85
C THR A 245 -2.83 -12.98 -0.70
N PHE A 246 -1.67 -13.52 -0.34
CA PHE A 246 -0.36 -12.88 -0.45
C PHE A 246 0.60 -13.89 -1.06
N MET A 247 1.22 -13.55 -2.20
CA MET A 247 2.09 -14.47 -2.96
C MET A 247 1.45 -15.86 -3.20
N GLY A 248 0.13 -15.91 -3.43
CA GLY A 248 -0.64 -17.15 -3.63
C GLY A 248 -0.99 -17.92 -2.36
N GLY A 249 -0.49 -17.52 -1.19
CA GLY A 249 -0.87 -18.08 0.11
C GLY A 249 -2.08 -17.38 0.71
N LEU A 250 -3.06 -18.14 1.23
CA LEU A 250 -4.24 -17.60 1.89
C LEU A 250 -3.95 -17.22 3.35
N GLN A 251 -4.38 -16.02 3.75
CA GLN A 251 -4.35 -15.56 5.15
C GLN A 251 -5.53 -14.62 5.47
N GLU A 252 -5.71 -14.30 6.75
CA GLU A 252 -6.60 -13.20 7.17
C GLU A 252 -6.03 -11.87 6.66
N ALA A 253 -6.89 -11.03 6.06
CA ALA A 253 -6.48 -9.72 5.55
C ALA A 253 -5.80 -8.87 6.63
N ALA A 254 -4.80 -8.08 6.25
CA ALA A 254 -4.00 -7.31 7.20
C ALA A 254 -4.85 -6.28 7.94
N LEU A 255 -5.83 -5.64 7.28
CA LEU A 255 -6.68 -4.57 7.83
C LEU A 255 -7.88 -5.06 8.65
N THR A 256 -7.72 -6.23 9.26
CA THR A 256 -8.63 -6.76 10.30
C THR A 256 -8.23 -6.23 11.68
N PRO A 257 -9.15 -6.11 12.65
CA PRO A 257 -8.96 -5.27 13.85
C PRO A 257 -7.97 -5.81 14.89
N SER A 258 -7.36 -6.98 14.64
CA SER A 258 -6.43 -7.58 15.61
C SER A 258 -5.56 -8.65 14.98
N ILE A 259 -4.43 -8.89 15.62
CA ILE A 259 -3.51 -9.98 15.33
C ILE A 259 -3.26 -10.78 16.61
N SER A 260 -3.07 -12.09 16.47
CA SER A 260 -2.69 -12.95 17.60
C SER A 260 -1.17 -12.90 17.80
N ALA A 261 -0.71 -13.02 19.05
CA ALA A 261 0.72 -13.18 19.31
C ALA A 261 1.27 -14.44 18.62
N GLY A 262 2.51 -14.37 18.12
CA GLY A 262 3.16 -15.42 17.35
C GLY A 262 2.63 -15.58 15.92
N THR A 263 1.91 -14.60 15.38
CA THR A 263 1.39 -14.60 14.00
C THR A 263 2.00 -13.46 13.19
N ARG A 264 2.39 -13.74 11.96
CA ARG A 264 2.77 -12.77 10.92
C ARG A 264 1.60 -12.63 9.95
N LYS A 265 1.23 -11.39 9.62
CA LYS A 265 0.34 -11.03 8.52
C LYS A 265 1.12 -10.22 7.48
N TYR A 266 0.69 -10.29 6.23
CA TYR A 266 1.22 -9.48 5.13
C TYR A 266 0.08 -8.72 4.45
N PHE A 267 0.39 -7.64 3.72
CA PHE A 267 -0.63 -6.89 2.98
C PHE A 267 -1.14 -7.72 1.82
N THR A 268 -2.39 -8.15 1.91
CA THR A 268 -3.02 -9.07 0.96
C THR A 268 -3.58 -8.34 -0.25
N ASP A 269 -3.96 -9.09 -1.28
CA ASP A 269 -4.65 -8.54 -2.46
C ASP A 269 -5.91 -7.76 -2.09
N MET A 270 -6.65 -8.20 -1.05
CA MET A 270 -7.78 -7.46 -0.51
C MET A 270 -7.35 -6.09 0.02
N ASP A 271 -6.29 -6.02 0.83
CA ASP A 271 -5.81 -4.77 1.40
C ASP A 271 -5.36 -3.78 0.30
N TRP A 272 -4.71 -4.28 -0.76
CA TRP A 272 -4.37 -3.47 -1.95
C TRP A 272 -5.60 -2.98 -2.71
N ALA A 273 -6.65 -3.79 -2.81
CA ALA A 273 -7.91 -3.38 -3.42
C ALA A 273 -8.62 -2.30 -2.60
N LEU A 274 -8.54 -2.34 -1.26
CA LEU A 274 -9.06 -1.24 -0.43
C LEU A 274 -8.34 0.08 -0.71
N LEU A 275 -7.02 0.04 -0.95
CA LEU A 275 -6.27 1.24 -1.36
C LEU A 275 -6.75 1.80 -2.70
N GLN A 276 -7.07 0.92 -3.66
CA GLN A 276 -7.66 1.33 -4.94
C GLN A 276 -9.03 1.99 -4.75
N ASP A 277 -9.88 1.39 -3.91
CA ASP A 277 -11.23 1.90 -3.67
C ASP A 277 -11.23 3.26 -2.94
N VAL A 278 -10.25 3.53 -2.06
CA VAL A 278 -10.13 4.87 -1.44
C VAL A 278 -9.46 5.90 -2.35
N GLY A 279 -8.87 5.51 -3.48
CA GLY A 279 -8.39 6.44 -4.52
C GLY A 279 -6.98 6.19 -5.06
N TRP A 280 -6.15 5.38 -4.39
CA TRP A 280 -4.76 5.19 -4.81
C TRP A 280 -4.64 4.35 -6.08
N GLN A 281 -3.73 4.74 -6.96
CA GLN A 281 -3.34 3.95 -8.12
C GLN A 281 -2.35 2.87 -7.70
N VAL A 282 -2.82 1.62 -7.63
CA VAL A 282 -2.00 0.48 -7.20
C VAL A 282 -1.62 -0.40 -8.40
N ALA A 283 -0.33 -0.50 -8.69
CA ALA A 283 0.21 -1.42 -9.67
C ALA A 283 0.00 -2.89 -9.24
N ALA A 284 -0.32 -3.75 -10.22
CA ALA A 284 -0.36 -5.18 -10.02
C ALA A 284 1.06 -5.72 -9.81
N VAL A 285 1.22 -6.70 -8.90
CA VAL A 285 2.46 -7.47 -8.83
C VAL A 285 2.47 -8.42 -10.02
N PRO A 286 3.50 -8.42 -10.89
CA PRO A 286 3.55 -9.39 -11.97
C PRO A 286 3.64 -10.78 -11.35
N GLU A 287 2.75 -11.69 -11.76
CA GLU A 287 2.74 -13.03 -11.21
C GLU A 287 4.10 -13.71 -11.40
N ALA A 288 4.47 -14.61 -10.48
CA ALA A 288 5.73 -15.35 -10.57
C ALA A 288 5.91 -16.05 -11.93
N GLU A 289 4.81 -16.52 -12.53
CA GLU A 289 4.81 -17.09 -13.89
C GLU A 289 5.13 -16.05 -14.97
N THR A 290 4.72 -14.80 -14.80
CA THR A 290 5.04 -13.69 -15.71
C THR A 290 6.54 -13.41 -15.69
N TRP A 291 7.18 -13.45 -14.51
CA TRP A 291 8.64 -13.33 -14.38
C TRP A 291 9.38 -14.51 -15.01
N VAL A 292 8.92 -15.74 -14.78
CA VAL A 292 9.48 -16.95 -15.39
C VAL A 292 9.35 -16.92 -16.91
N MET A 293 8.20 -16.48 -17.44
CA MET A 293 7.96 -16.34 -18.87
C MET A 293 8.78 -15.20 -19.50
N MET A 294 8.96 -14.08 -18.80
CA MET A 294 9.80 -12.97 -19.25
C MET A 294 11.29 -13.38 -19.29
N LEU A 295 11.76 -14.09 -18.27
CA LEU A 295 13.12 -14.65 -18.24
C LEU A 295 13.34 -15.74 -19.30
N ALA A 296 12.34 -16.61 -19.51
CA ALA A 296 12.38 -17.62 -20.56
C ALA A 296 12.39 -17.00 -21.98
N GLY A 297 11.62 -15.93 -22.19
CA GLY A 297 11.59 -15.18 -23.46
C GLY A 297 12.94 -14.52 -23.81
N LEU A 298 13.63 -13.94 -22.82
CA LEU A 298 14.99 -13.40 -22.99
C LEU A 298 16.02 -14.51 -23.29
N GLY A 299 15.88 -15.69 -22.68
CA GLY A 299 16.74 -16.86 -22.95
C GLY A 299 16.63 -17.38 -24.39
N LEU A 300 15.42 -17.36 -24.97
CA LEU A 300 15.19 -17.80 -26.36
C LEU A 300 15.78 -16.83 -27.40
N LEU A 301 15.78 -15.52 -27.12
CA LEU A 301 16.41 -14.50 -27.97
C LEU A 301 17.96 -14.61 -27.95
N GLY A 302 18.55 -14.99 -26.83
CA GLY A 302 19.97 -15.27 -26.70
C GLY A 302 20.43 -16.51 -27.48
N TRP A 303 19.54 -17.50 -27.67
CA TRP A 303 19.85 -18.69 -28.47
C TRP A 303 19.80 -18.39 -29.98
N HIS A 304 18.86 -17.54 -30.42
CA HIS A 304 18.66 -17.26 -31.84
C HIS A 304 19.73 -16.35 -32.47
N THR A 305 20.52 -15.66 -31.64
CA THR A 305 21.63 -14.78 -32.06
C THR A 305 23.00 -15.48 -32.09
N ARG A 306 23.05 -16.78 -31.75
CA ARG A 306 24.27 -17.61 -31.76
C ARG A 306 24.32 -18.65 -32.90
N ARG A 307 23.75 -18.35 -34.07
CA ARG A 307 23.95 -19.13 -35.29
C ARG A 307 24.54 -18.28 -36.40
#